data_AF-A0A410QF94-F1
#
_entry.id   AF-A0A410QF94-F1
#
_cell.length_a   1.000
_cell.length_b   1.000
_cell.length_c   1.000
_cell.angle_alpha   90.00
_cell.angle_beta   90.00
_cell.angle_gamma   90.00
#
_symmetry.space_group_name_H-M   'P 1'
#
loop_
_entity.id
_entity.type
_entity.pdbx_description
1 polymer ?
#
loop_
_entity_poly.entity_id
_entity_poly.type
_entity_poly.pdbx_seq_one_letter_code
_entity_poly.pdbx_strand_id
1 'polypeptide(L)'
;MNMVINQMILVTDGESNTGISPVEAAKISCEKGIKVSTIGIVDNMRKEKSLVELEMTAQAGGGIGEITDIESLYQTLSKVTVNSVYKTIEEAVNKELKNIINKDMTEIQPKERKRIVQLIDKLEEEASLKCMILLDTSGSMNNKIEIAKKSILELLNFLNERKGETYIGVCAFSKRGESFFQVLCDFTHDIDILEGSLKQIKTGGTTPTGPAIIEGINFFHKEKDEDVLTEYTV
;
A
#
# COMPACT_ATOMS: atom_id res chain seq x y z
N MET A 1 -20.39 -2.14 -12.05
CA MET A 1 -19.36 -1.10 -11.91
C MET A 1 -18.38 -1.67 -10.89
N ASN A 2 -17.24 -2.20 -11.34
CA ASN A 2 -16.28 -2.84 -10.43
C ASN A 2 -15.46 -1.74 -9.77
N MET A 3 -15.45 -1.67 -8.45
CA MET A 3 -14.67 -0.68 -7.71
C MET A 3 -13.20 -1.09 -7.74
N VAL A 4 -12.31 -0.15 -8.10
CA VAL A 4 -10.86 -0.36 -8.08
C VAL A 4 -10.26 0.44 -6.94
N ILE A 5 -9.54 -0.23 -6.05
CA ILE A 5 -8.81 0.39 -4.95
C ILE A 5 -7.34 0.41 -5.29
N ASN A 6 -6.75 1.61 -5.24
CA ASN A 6 -5.32 1.81 -5.40
C ASN A 6 -4.71 2.09 -4.03
N GLN A 7 -3.70 1.31 -3.63
CA GLN A 7 -2.98 1.56 -2.39
C GLN A 7 -1.48 1.32 -2.53
N MET A 8 -0.72 2.06 -1.74
CA MET A 8 0.70 1.86 -1.51
C MET A 8 0.93 1.40 -0.07
N ILE A 9 1.81 0.43 0.12
CA ILE A 9 2.28 0.02 1.45
C ILE A 9 3.78 0.27 1.52
N LEU A 10 4.15 1.24 2.33
CA LEU A 10 5.55 1.52 2.65
C LEU A 10 6.03 0.53 3.72
N VAL A 11 7.04 -0.27 3.40
CA VAL A 11 7.70 -1.17 4.34
C VAL A 11 9.12 -0.65 4.57
N THR A 12 9.42 -0.20 5.79
CA THR A 12 10.73 0.36 6.11
C THR A 12 11.20 -0.04 7.49
N ASP A 13 12.51 -0.19 7.67
CA ASP A 13 13.14 -0.44 8.97
C ASP A 13 13.78 0.81 9.63
N GLY A 14 13.74 1.99 8.98
CA GLY A 14 14.47 3.19 9.42
C GLY A 14 13.80 4.55 9.15
N GLU A 15 14.51 5.64 9.49
CA GLU A 15 14.08 7.04 9.36
C GLU A 15 14.25 7.58 7.92
N SER A 16 13.31 8.42 7.48
CA SER A 16 13.46 9.16 6.24
C SER A 16 14.57 10.21 6.38
N ASN A 17 15.61 10.10 5.56
CA ASN A 17 16.82 10.91 5.74
C ASN A 17 17.05 11.95 4.64
N THR A 18 16.19 12.01 3.61
CA THR A 18 16.40 12.86 2.42
C THR A 18 15.13 13.07 1.60
N GLY A 19 14.97 14.28 1.04
CA GLY A 19 13.93 14.61 0.05
C GLY A 19 12.68 15.25 0.64
N ILE A 20 11.57 15.19 -0.10
CA ILE A 20 10.25 15.65 0.36
C ILE A 20 9.82 14.87 1.62
N SER A 21 9.05 15.51 2.49
CA SER A 21 8.47 14.84 3.65
C SER A 21 7.58 13.66 3.22
N PRO A 22 7.70 12.48 3.85
CA PRO A 22 6.80 11.35 3.61
C PRO A 22 5.33 11.70 3.80
N VAL A 23 5.03 12.52 4.82
CA VAL A 23 3.67 12.97 5.15
C VAL A 23 3.08 13.80 4.01
N GLU A 24 3.87 14.71 3.44
CA GLU A 24 3.44 15.56 2.33
C GLU A 24 3.22 14.72 1.05
N ALA A 25 4.13 13.80 0.75
CA ALA A 25 3.98 12.89 -0.38
C ALA A 25 2.74 11.98 -0.24
N ALA A 26 2.47 11.46 0.96
CA ALA A 26 1.30 10.64 1.24
C ALA A 26 -0.01 11.43 1.11
N LYS A 27 -0.02 12.71 1.51
CA LYS A 27 -1.18 13.59 1.28
C LYS A 27 -1.47 13.76 -0.20
N ILE A 28 -0.45 14.02 -1.03
CA ILE A 28 -0.58 14.13 -2.49
C ILE A 28 -1.12 12.82 -3.09
N SER A 29 -0.63 11.68 -2.61
CA SER A 29 -1.12 10.35 -3.01
C SER A 29 -2.62 10.20 -2.73
N CYS A 30 -3.06 10.55 -1.52
CA CYS A 30 -4.45 10.45 -1.09
C CYS A 30 -5.37 11.34 -1.93
N GLU A 31 -4.95 12.57 -2.25
CA GLU A 31 -5.67 13.49 -3.15
C GLU A 31 -5.84 12.91 -4.57
N LYS A 32 -4.91 12.05 -5.01
CA LYS A 32 -4.98 11.33 -6.30
C LYS A 32 -5.74 10.00 -6.22
N GLY A 33 -6.36 9.68 -5.08
CA GLY A 33 -7.14 8.46 -4.88
C GLY A 33 -6.29 7.20 -4.67
N ILE A 34 -5.03 7.36 -4.24
CA ILE A 34 -4.14 6.25 -3.89
C ILE A 34 -3.87 6.31 -2.40
N LYS A 35 -4.35 5.32 -1.65
CA LYS A 35 -4.15 5.28 -0.19
C LYS A 35 -2.72 4.91 0.15
N VAL A 36 -2.16 5.45 1.23
CA VAL A 36 -0.81 5.08 1.69
C VAL A 36 -0.88 4.55 3.10
N SER A 37 -0.44 3.31 3.26
CA SER A 37 -0.26 2.63 4.55
C SER A 37 1.23 2.45 4.82
N THR A 38 1.60 2.29 6.09
CA THR A 38 3.02 2.14 6.49
C THR A 38 3.20 0.97 7.44
N ILE A 39 4.24 0.20 7.24
CA ILE A 39 4.67 -0.89 8.12
C ILE A 39 6.10 -0.62 8.54
N GLY A 40 6.28 -0.40 9.82
CA GLY A 40 7.58 -0.27 10.45
C GLY A 40 8.10 -1.63 10.96
N ILE A 41 9.17 -2.16 10.36
CA ILE A 41 9.88 -3.34 10.91
C ILE A 41 10.77 -2.95 12.10
N VAL A 42 10.38 -3.32 13.32
CA VAL A 42 11.20 -3.09 14.52
C VAL A 42 12.48 -3.93 14.49
N ASP A 43 13.52 -3.30 15.01
CA ASP A 43 14.77 -3.91 15.42
C ASP A 43 15.10 -3.27 16.77
N ASN A 44 16.00 -3.84 17.57
CA ASN A 44 16.29 -3.45 18.97
C ASN A 44 16.68 -1.96 19.18
N MET A 45 16.79 -1.16 18.11
CA MET A 45 17.35 0.19 18.08
C MET A 45 16.46 1.22 17.34
N ARG A 46 15.13 1.09 17.32
CA ARG A 46 14.25 2.13 16.74
C ARG A 46 14.05 3.32 17.68
N LYS A 47 14.05 4.54 17.12
CA LYS A 47 13.76 5.78 17.85
C LYS A 47 12.25 6.08 17.76
N GLU A 48 11.72 6.66 18.83
CA GLU A 48 10.31 7.08 18.92
C GLU A 48 9.90 8.03 17.77
N LYS A 49 10.80 8.92 17.33
CA LYS A 49 10.56 9.85 16.21
C LYS A 49 10.24 9.14 14.89
N SER A 50 10.89 8.02 14.60
CA SER A 50 10.68 7.27 13.36
C SER A 50 9.27 6.67 13.30
N LEU A 51 8.76 6.23 14.45
CA LEU A 51 7.42 5.64 14.57
C LEU A 51 6.33 6.69 14.34
N VAL A 52 6.52 7.88 14.92
CA VAL A 52 5.59 9.00 14.75
C VAL A 52 5.52 9.45 13.28
N GLU A 53 6.64 9.51 12.57
CA GLU A 53 6.64 9.86 11.13
C GLU A 53 5.85 8.85 10.29
N LEU A 54 6.02 7.54 10.54
CA LEU A 54 5.26 6.50 9.82
C LEU A 54 3.76 6.61 10.07
N GLU A 55 3.36 6.76 11.33
CA GLU A 55 1.95 6.92 11.69
C GLU A 55 1.34 8.17 11.03
N MET A 56 2.01 9.32 11.10
CA MET A 56 1.55 10.54 10.44
C MET A 56 1.48 10.39 8.92
N THR A 57 2.41 9.63 8.33
CA THR A 57 2.44 9.34 6.89
C THR A 57 1.23 8.50 6.48
N ALA A 58 0.95 7.42 7.20
CA ALA A 58 -0.23 6.59 6.95
C ALA A 58 -1.53 7.39 7.14
N GLN A 59 -1.60 8.22 8.18
CA GLN A 59 -2.76 9.07 8.44
C GLN A 59 -2.99 10.08 7.31
N ALA A 60 -1.94 10.78 6.86
CA ALA A 60 -2.03 11.71 5.73
C ALA A 60 -2.37 11.01 4.41
N GLY A 61 -1.91 9.77 4.25
CA GLY A 61 -2.24 8.88 3.13
C GLY A 61 -3.63 8.26 3.19
N GLY A 62 -4.38 8.46 4.28
CA GLY A 62 -5.68 7.83 4.50
C GLY A 62 -5.62 6.30 4.72
N GLY A 63 -4.43 5.73 4.93
CA GLY A 63 -4.24 4.29 5.14
C GLY A 63 -4.15 3.91 6.62
N ILE A 64 -3.35 2.88 6.90
CA ILE A 64 -3.13 2.27 8.21
C ILE A 64 -1.63 2.27 8.53
N GLY A 65 -1.26 2.71 9.74
CA GLY A 65 0.10 2.60 10.28
C GLY A 65 0.21 1.41 11.22
N GLU A 66 1.24 0.58 11.04
CA GLU A 66 1.52 -0.57 11.92
C GLU A 66 3.01 -0.74 12.15
N ILE A 67 3.35 -1.40 13.26
CA ILE A 67 4.71 -1.79 13.62
C ILE A 67 4.73 -3.31 13.81
N THR A 68 5.79 -3.96 13.33
CA THR A 68 5.88 -5.43 13.38
C THR A 68 7.33 -5.90 13.45
N ASP A 69 7.55 -7.10 13.97
CA ASP A 69 8.83 -7.80 13.83
C ASP A 69 8.92 -8.41 12.42
N ILE A 70 10.14 -8.62 11.92
CA ILE A 70 10.34 -9.12 10.55
C ILE A 70 9.68 -10.50 10.35
N GLU A 71 9.65 -11.33 11.39
CA GLU A 71 9.01 -12.65 11.39
C GLU A 71 7.49 -12.59 11.24
N SER A 72 6.86 -11.46 11.60
CA SER A 72 5.42 -11.24 11.55
C SER A 72 4.99 -10.35 10.37
N LEU A 73 5.92 -10.02 9.47
CA LEU A 73 5.68 -9.07 8.38
C LEU A 73 4.56 -9.51 7.44
N TYR A 74 4.46 -10.80 7.12
CA TYR A 74 3.36 -11.33 6.30
C TYR A 74 2.00 -11.04 6.92
N GLN A 75 1.82 -11.37 8.21
CA GLN A 75 0.56 -11.19 8.91
C GLN A 75 0.18 -9.70 8.98
N THR A 76 1.17 -8.82 9.22
CA THR A 76 0.95 -7.37 9.24
C THR A 76 0.61 -6.84 7.85
N LEU A 77 1.30 -7.28 6.80
CA LEU A 77 1.00 -6.92 5.41
C LEU A 77 -0.45 -7.27 5.05
N SER A 78 -0.88 -8.51 5.32
CA SER A 78 -2.24 -8.96 5.04
C SER A 78 -3.28 -8.15 5.82
N LYS A 79 -3.05 -7.94 7.13
CA LYS A 79 -3.93 -7.14 7.99
C LYS A 79 -4.06 -5.69 7.50
N VAL A 80 -2.93 -5.04 7.23
CA VAL A 80 -2.88 -3.64 6.77
C VAL A 80 -3.59 -3.48 5.43
N THR A 81 -3.35 -4.41 4.50
CA THR A 81 -3.96 -4.40 3.16
C THR A 81 -5.47 -4.48 3.25
N VAL A 82 -5.99 -5.48 3.96
CA VAL A 82 -7.45 -5.72 4.11
C VAL A 82 -8.11 -4.58 4.87
N ASN A 83 -7.50 -4.11 5.98
CA ASN A 83 -8.05 -2.99 6.74
C ASN A 83 -8.08 -1.69 5.92
N SER A 84 -7.06 -1.43 5.10
CA SER A 84 -7.03 -0.26 4.21
C SER A 84 -8.11 -0.34 3.14
N VAL A 85 -8.36 -1.53 2.56
CA VAL A 85 -9.46 -1.79 1.62
C VAL A 85 -10.80 -1.51 2.29
N TYR A 86 -11.05 -2.15 3.44
CA TYR A 86 -12.29 -2.00 4.19
C TYR A 86 -12.57 -0.54 4.55
N LYS A 87 -11.58 0.18 5.11
CA LYS A 87 -11.69 1.60 5.45
C LYS A 87 -12.00 2.46 4.23
N THR A 88 -11.37 2.18 3.09
CA THR A 88 -11.61 2.93 1.84
C THR A 88 -13.06 2.76 1.37
N ILE A 89 -13.59 1.55 1.47
CA ILE A 89 -14.99 1.25 1.13
C ILE A 89 -15.94 1.93 2.11
N GLU A 90 -15.66 1.81 3.40
CA GLU A 90 -16.45 2.45 4.45
C GLU A 90 -16.53 3.97 4.26
N GLU A 91 -15.40 4.63 3.94
CA GLU A 91 -15.36 6.06 3.63
C GLU A 91 -16.22 6.40 2.40
N ALA A 92 -16.13 5.60 1.33
CA ALA A 92 -16.91 5.81 0.10
C ALA A 92 -18.42 5.63 0.36
N VAL A 93 -18.81 4.56 1.04
CA VAL A 93 -20.22 4.29 1.40
C VAL A 93 -20.76 5.38 2.31
N ASN A 94 -20.00 5.82 3.32
CA ASN A 94 -20.40 6.94 4.19
C ASN A 94 -20.62 8.23 3.42
N LYS A 95 -19.73 8.55 2.46
CA LYS A 95 -19.87 9.73 1.61
C LYS A 95 -21.15 9.66 0.77
N GLU A 96 -21.46 8.51 0.18
CA GLU A 96 -22.69 8.32 -0.58
C GLU A 96 -23.94 8.43 0.30
N LEU A 97 -23.93 7.85 1.50
CA LEU A 97 -25.04 7.99 2.45
C LEU A 97 -25.27 9.45 2.83
N LYS A 98 -24.19 10.20 3.12
CA LYS A 98 -24.28 11.62 3.45
C LYS A 98 -24.87 12.44 2.29
N ASN A 99 -24.51 12.12 1.05
CA ASN A 99 -25.06 12.78 -0.14
C ASN A 99 -26.55 12.48 -0.36
N ILE A 100 -27.01 11.25 -0.09
CA ILE A 100 -28.41 10.84 -0.36
C ILE A 100 -29.35 11.24 0.77
N ILE A 101 -28.95 11.05 2.02
CA ILE A 101 -29.85 11.17 3.19
C ILE A 101 -29.36 12.16 4.26
N ASN A 102 -28.24 12.85 4.05
CA ASN A 102 -27.62 13.80 4.99
C ASN A 102 -27.45 13.23 6.41
N LYS A 103 -27.10 11.94 6.50
CA LYS A 103 -26.81 11.23 7.75
C LYS A 103 -25.48 10.52 7.65
N ASP A 104 -24.77 10.48 8.76
CA ASP A 104 -23.58 9.63 8.92
C ASP A 104 -24.00 8.22 9.39
N MET A 105 -23.20 7.18 9.11
CA MET A 105 -23.53 5.80 9.54
C MET A 105 -23.83 5.65 11.03
N THR A 106 -23.22 6.50 11.86
CA THR A 106 -23.41 6.53 13.32
C THR A 106 -24.82 6.92 13.74
N GLU A 107 -25.57 7.60 12.88
CA GLU A 107 -26.93 8.11 13.10
C GLU A 107 -28.02 7.16 12.57
N ILE A 108 -27.60 6.08 11.91
CA ILE A 108 -28.49 5.09 11.29
C ILE A 108 -28.93 4.06 12.34
N GLN A 109 -30.20 3.64 12.27
CA GLN A 109 -30.78 2.65 13.17
C GLN A 109 -30.02 1.31 13.09
N PRO A 110 -29.90 0.54 14.19
CA PRO A 110 -29.10 -0.68 14.22
C PRO A 110 -29.39 -1.69 13.11
N LYS A 111 -30.67 -1.86 12.74
CA LYS A 111 -31.12 -2.77 11.67
C LYS A 111 -30.58 -2.36 10.30
N GLU A 112 -30.55 -1.07 10.01
CA GLU A 112 -30.08 -0.52 8.74
C GLU A 112 -28.55 -0.51 8.69
N ARG A 113 -27.89 -0.24 9.83
CA ARG A 113 -26.43 -0.34 9.95
C ARG A 113 -25.92 -1.74 9.62
N LYS A 114 -26.62 -2.79 10.05
CA LYS A 114 -26.27 -4.18 9.68
C LYS A 114 -26.23 -4.39 8.17
N ARG A 115 -27.17 -3.81 7.41
CA ARG A 115 -27.19 -3.92 5.94
C ARG A 115 -26.01 -3.20 5.31
N ILE A 116 -25.61 -2.08 5.89
CA ILE A 116 -24.45 -1.31 5.41
C ILE A 116 -23.16 -2.08 5.65
N VAL A 117 -22.97 -2.66 6.83
CA VAL A 117 -21.80 -3.52 7.12
C VAL A 117 -21.74 -4.70 6.13
N GLN A 118 -22.87 -5.39 5.91
CA GLN A 118 -22.92 -6.48 4.93
C GLN A 118 -22.62 -6.05 3.49
N LEU A 119 -22.98 -4.81 3.13
CA LEU A 119 -22.61 -4.23 1.84
C LEU A 119 -21.10 -3.97 1.77
N ILE A 120 -20.51 -3.41 2.82
CA ILE A 120 -19.06 -3.17 2.89
C ILE A 120 -18.30 -4.50 2.78
N ASP A 121 -18.69 -5.54 3.52
CA ASP A 121 -18.08 -6.87 3.47
C ASP A 121 -18.12 -7.45 2.04
N LYS A 122 -19.28 -7.31 1.36
CA LYS A 122 -19.42 -7.77 -0.02
C LYS A 122 -18.51 -6.99 -0.98
N LEU A 123 -18.47 -5.67 -0.84
CA LEU A 123 -17.64 -4.81 -1.69
C LEU A 123 -16.15 -5.07 -1.44
N GLU A 124 -15.75 -5.41 -0.20
CA GLU A 124 -14.38 -5.76 0.15
C GLU A 124 -13.94 -7.01 -0.62
N GLU A 125 -14.77 -8.05 -0.66
CA GLU A 125 -14.47 -9.29 -1.36
C GLU A 125 -14.42 -9.13 -2.89
N GLU A 126 -15.28 -8.27 -3.46
CA GLU A 126 -15.46 -8.09 -4.91
C GLU A 126 -14.57 -6.98 -5.53
N ALA A 127 -14.06 -6.04 -4.73
CA ALA A 127 -13.28 -4.91 -5.24
C ALA A 127 -11.93 -5.35 -5.81
N SER A 128 -11.65 -4.89 -7.02
CA SER A 128 -10.33 -5.01 -7.64
C SER A 128 -9.31 -4.19 -6.86
N LEU A 129 -8.13 -4.77 -6.63
CA LEU A 129 -7.08 -4.17 -5.81
C LEU A 129 -5.80 -4.04 -6.64
N LYS A 130 -5.28 -2.82 -6.76
CA LYS A 130 -3.90 -2.56 -7.20
C LYS A 130 -3.09 -2.11 -5.98
N CYS A 131 -2.14 -2.94 -5.53
CA CYS A 131 -1.32 -2.72 -4.34
C CYS A 131 0.15 -2.59 -4.72
N MET A 132 0.76 -1.43 -4.48
CA MET A 132 2.18 -1.22 -4.70
C MET A 132 2.95 -1.30 -3.38
N ILE A 133 3.88 -2.24 -3.27
CA ILE A 133 4.76 -2.35 -2.11
C ILE A 133 6.01 -1.50 -2.36
N LEU A 134 6.21 -0.49 -1.51
CA LEU A 134 7.44 0.30 -1.48
C LEU A 134 8.34 -0.30 -0.40
N LEU A 135 9.35 -1.07 -0.82
CA LEU A 135 10.23 -1.81 0.07
C LEU A 135 11.55 -1.06 0.28
N ASP A 136 11.86 -0.72 1.54
CA ASP A 136 13.18 -0.22 1.88
C ASP A 136 14.23 -1.32 1.63
N THR A 137 15.31 -0.95 0.95
CA THR A 137 16.45 -1.83 0.67
C THR A 137 17.74 -1.24 1.20
N SER A 138 17.69 -0.34 2.18
CA SER A 138 18.84 0.21 2.88
C SER A 138 19.70 -0.87 3.55
N GLY A 139 20.89 -0.49 4.05
CA GLY A 139 21.85 -1.45 4.61
C GLY A 139 21.32 -2.28 5.79
N SER A 140 20.38 -1.74 6.57
CA SER A 140 19.75 -2.42 7.71
C SER A 140 18.82 -3.56 7.28
N MET A 141 18.34 -3.54 6.04
CA MET A 141 17.47 -4.58 5.47
C MET A 141 18.23 -5.83 4.99
N ASN A 142 19.57 -5.85 5.01
CA ASN A 142 20.39 -6.97 4.54
C ASN A 142 19.92 -8.35 5.08
N ASN A 143 19.62 -8.44 6.38
CA ASN A 143 19.22 -9.69 7.03
C ASN A 143 17.70 -9.92 7.02
N LYS A 144 16.93 -8.93 6.58
CA LYS A 144 15.46 -8.92 6.61
C LYS A 144 14.85 -9.15 5.22
N ILE A 145 15.62 -8.89 4.17
CA ILE A 145 15.11 -8.82 2.80
C ILE A 145 14.54 -10.16 2.31
N GLU A 146 15.15 -11.29 2.66
CA GLU A 146 14.66 -12.60 2.23
C GLU A 146 13.31 -12.94 2.87
N ILE A 147 13.12 -12.58 4.14
CA ILE A 147 11.83 -12.72 4.82
C ILE A 147 10.81 -11.76 4.20
N ALA A 148 11.19 -10.51 3.94
CA ALA A 148 10.31 -9.54 3.29
C ALA A 148 9.83 -9.98 1.91
N LYS A 149 10.73 -10.52 1.07
CA LYS A 149 10.37 -11.11 -0.23
C LYS A 149 9.36 -12.23 -0.07
N LYS A 150 9.61 -13.16 0.87
CA LYS A 150 8.70 -14.27 1.15
C LYS A 150 7.34 -13.77 1.62
N SER A 151 7.30 -12.78 2.51
CA SER A 151 6.05 -12.18 2.98
C SER A 151 5.25 -11.51 1.88
N ILE A 152 5.90 -10.87 0.90
CA ILE A 152 5.23 -10.27 -0.26
C ILE A 152 4.63 -11.35 -1.19
N LEU A 153 5.34 -12.47 -1.40
CA LEU A 153 4.81 -13.60 -2.17
C LEU A 153 3.61 -14.25 -1.48
N GLU A 154 3.70 -14.47 -0.16
CA GLU A 154 2.59 -14.99 0.64
C GLU A 154 1.39 -14.03 0.61
N LEU A 155 1.63 -12.72 0.61
CA LEU A 155 0.58 -11.71 0.45
C LEU A 155 -0.15 -11.85 -0.90
N LEU A 156 0.58 -11.98 -2.02
CA LEU A 156 -0.07 -12.14 -3.34
C LEU A 156 -0.95 -13.40 -3.34
N ASN A 157 -0.42 -14.53 -2.86
CA ASN A 157 -1.18 -15.78 -2.80
C ASN A 157 -2.46 -15.62 -1.95
N PHE A 158 -2.36 -14.98 -0.79
CA PHE A 158 -3.50 -14.72 0.08
C PHE A 158 -4.55 -13.83 -0.60
N LEU A 159 -4.13 -12.74 -1.25
CA LEU A 159 -5.08 -11.80 -1.86
C LEU A 159 -5.70 -12.33 -3.16
N ASN A 160 -5.02 -13.25 -3.86
CA ASN A 160 -5.56 -13.92 -5.03
C ASN A 160 -6.71 -14.89 -4.71
N GLU A 161 -6.97 -15.18 -3.43
CA GLU A 161 -8.17 -15.93 -3.00
C GLU A 161 -9.44 -15.06 -3.01
N ARG A 162 -9.32 -13.72 -3.09
CA ARG A 162 -10.47 -12.80 -3.16
C ARG A 162 -11.17 -12.91 -4.52
N LYS A 163 -12.47 -12.57 -4.55
CA LYS A 163 -13.26 -12.57 -5.81
C LYS A 163 -12.82 -11.45 -6.75
N GLY A 164 -12.41 -10.31 -6.19
CA GLY A 164 -11.87 -9.19 -6.95
C GLY A 164 -10.43 -9.44 -7.39
N GLU A 165 -10.14 -9.09 -8.64
CA GLU A 165 -8.78 -9.15 -9.21
C GLU A 165 -7.78 -8.39 -8.34
N THR A 166 -6.66 -9.03 -8.02
CA THR A 166 -5.56 -8.41 -7.27
C THR A 166 -4.30 -8.31 -8.12
N TYR A 167 -3.69 -7.14 -8.11
CA TYR A 167 -2.40 -6.87 -8.73
C TYR A 167 -1.45 -6.33 -7.68
N ILE A 168 -0.27 -6.95 -7.56
CA ILE A 168 0.82 -6.46 -6.73
C ILE A 168 1.96 -5.95 -7.61
N GLY A 169 2.39 -4.72 -7.35
CA GLY A 169 3.65 -4.17 -7.85
C GLY A 169 4.66 -4.04 -6.70
N VAL A 170 5.95 -4.08 -7.02
CA VAL A 170 7.00 -3.90 -6.00
C VAL A 170 8.07 -2.95 -6.50
N CYS A 171 8.34 -1.93 -5.70
CA CYS A 171 9.44 -1.01 -5.90
C CYS A 171 10.40 -1.08 -4.72
N ALA A 172 11.69 -1.20 -5.01
CA ALA A 172 12.74 -1.01 -4.03
C ALA A 172 13.20 0.44 -4.04
N PHE A 173 13.49 0.97 -2.86
CA PHE A 173 14.18 2.24 -2.76
C PHE A 173 15.39 2.10 -1.84
N SER A 174 16.51 2.62 -2.33
CA SER A 174 17.75 2.81 -1.58
C SER A 174 18.62 3.77 -2.37
N LYS A 175 19.29 4.71 -1.70
CA LYS A 175 20.21 5.62 -2.38
C LYS A 175 21.57 4.95 -2.59
N ARG A 176 21.84 4.47 -3.81
CA ARG A 176 23.17 4.08 -4.28
C ARG A 176 23.49 4.82 -5.59
N GLY A 177 24.34 5.84 -5.52
CA GLY A 177 24.68 6.65 -6.70
C GLY A 177 23.58 7.63 -7.08
N GLU A 178 23.23 7.72 -8.37
CA GLU A 178 22.29 8.71 -8.92
C GLU A 178 20.81 8.30 -8.87
N SER A 179 20.50 7.00 -8.77
CA SER A 179 19.11 6.53 -8.63
C SER A 179 18.81 6.09 -7.20
N PHE A 180 17.63 6.46 -6.71
CA PHE A 180 17.14 6.15 -5.38
C PHE A 180 15.87 5.28 -5.37
N PHE A 181 15.32 4.99 -6.56
CA PHE A 181 14.10 4.24 -6.76
C PHE A 181 14.29 3.23 -7.91
N GLN A 182 13.90 2.00 -7.69
CA GLN A 182 13.97 0.92 -8.66
C GLN A 182 12.63 0.17 -8.66
N VAL A 183 11.93 0.22 -9.79
CA VAL A 183 10.82 -0.72 -10.05
C VAL A 183 11.42 -2.11 -10.19
N LEU A 184 11.00 -3.02 -9.32
CA LEU A 184 11.44 -4.42 -9.36
C LEU A 184 10.46 -5.27 -10.15
N CYS A 185 9.17 -5.06 -9.89
CA CYS A 185 8.07 -5.77 -10.50
C CYS A 185 6.96 -4.77 -10.84
N ASP A 186 6.47 -4.86 -12.07
CA ASP A 186 5.22 -4.21 -12.46
C ASP A 186 4.01 -4.85 -11.77
N PHE A 187 2.82 -4.25 -11.87
CA PHE A 187 1.59 -4.83 -11.37
C PHE A 187 1.34 -6.19 -12.00
N THR A 188 1.36 -7.23 -11.18
CA THR A 188 1.12 -8.61 -11.60
C THR A 188 0.15 -9.31 -10.67
N HIS A 189 -0.65 -10.21 -11.23
CA HIS A 189 -1.42 -11.21 -10.48
C HIS A 189 -0.70 -12.58 -10.47
N ASP A 190 0.38 -12.72 -11.24
CA ASP A 190 1.16 -13.94 -11.42
C ASP A 190 2.30 -14.01 -10.38
N ILE A 191 2.26 -15.07 -9.58
CA ILE A 191 3.23 -15.35 -8.51
C ILE A 191 4.63 -15.64 -9.04
N ASP A 192 4.76 -16.29 -10.21
CA ASP A 192 6.05 -16.66 -10.80
C ASP A 192 6.77 -15.42 -11.33
N ILE A 193 6.03 -14.49 -11.94
CA ILE A 193 6.56 -13.18 -12.37
C ILE A 193 7.05 -12.38 -11.16
N LEU A 194 6.25 -12.35 -10.08
CA LEU A 194 6.62 -11.65 -8.86
C LEU A 194 7.88 -12.28 -8.23
N GLU A 195 7.94 -13.60 -8.11
CA GLU A 195 9.09 -14.32 -7.54
C GLU A 195 10.36 -14.09 -8.37
N GLY A 196 10.26 -14.16 -9.70
CA GLY A 196 11.36 -13.87 -10.63
C GLY A 196 11.91 -12.46 -10.47
N SER A 197 11.01 -11.49 -10.30
CA SER A 197 11.36 -10.07 -10.13
C SER A 197 12.05 -9.79 -8.78
N LEU A 198 11.55 -10.39 -7.70
CA LEU A 198 12.11 -10.22 -6.35
C LEU A 198 13.53 -10.78 -6.19
N LYS A 199 13.96 -11.73 -7.03
CA LYS A 199 15.34 -12.27 -7.03
C LYS A 199 16.40 -11.20 -7.33
N GLN A 200 16.03 -10.11 -7.99
CA GLN A 200 16.96 -9.06 -8.45
C GLN A 200 17.31 -8.03 -7.37
N ILE A 201 16.66 -8.07 -6.20
CA ILE A 201 16.87 -7.09 -5.13
C ILE A 201 18.29 -7.15 -4.58
N LYS A 202 18.95 -5.99 -4.56
CA LYS A 202 20.22 -5.76 -3.86
C LYS A 202 20.02 -4.71 -2.78
N THR A 203 20.60 -4.94 -1.61
CA THR A 203 20.48 -4.04 -0.45
C THR A 203 21.72 -3.15 -0.25
N GLY A 204 21.52 -1.95 0.31
CA GLY A 204 22.51 -0.96 0.72
C GLY A 204 22.15 0.48 0.29
N GLY A 205 22.57 1.49 1.06
CA GLY A 205 22.25 2.91 0.78
C GLY A 205 21.45 3.56 1.92
N THR A 206 20.87 4.74 1.66
CA THR A 206 19.97 5.47 2.59
C THR A 206 18.49 5.35 2.17
N THR A 207 17.57 5.78 3.04
CA THR A 207 16.10 5.62 2.94
C THR A 207 15.38 6.94 2.56
N PRO A 208 15.13 7.21 1.26
CA PRO A 208 14.34 8.37 0.81
C PRO A 208 12.85 8.02 0.66
N THR A 209 12.14 7.99 1.79
CA THR A 209 10.75 7.54 1.86
C THR A 209 9.77 8.44 1.07
N GLY A 210 9.86 9.77 1.24
CA GLY A 210 8.97 10.69 0.54
C GLY A 210 9.11 10.63 -0.99
N PRO A 211 10.34 10.68 -1.54
CA PRO A 211 10.57 10.46 -2.96
C PRO A 211 10.05 9.12 -3.48
N ALA A 212 10.16 8.04 -2.70
CA ALA A 212 9.62 6.73 -3.09
C ALA A 212 8.08 6.74 -3.23
N ILE A 213 7.38 7.46 -2.35
CA ILE A 213 5.92 7.64 -2.46
C ILE A 213 5.58 8.41 -3.75
N ILE A 214 6.30 9.48 -4.07
CA ILE A 214 6.07 10.26 -5.31
C ILE A 214 6.29 9.41 -6.56
N GLU A 215 7.35 8.60 -6.61
CA GLU A 215 7.58 7.70 -7.75
C GLU A 215 6.50 6.62 -7.85
N GLY A 216 6.03 6.09 -6.71
CA GLY A 216 4.87 5.19 -6.67
C GLY A 216 3.61 5.84 -7.26
N ILE A 217 3.32 7.10 -6.93
CA ILE A 217 2.21 7.86 -7.55
C ILE A 217 2.36 7.92 -9.06
N ASN A 218 3.56 8.24 -9.56
CA ASN A 218 3.84 8.33 -11.00
C ASN A 218 3.63 6.97 -11.68
N PHE A 219 3.98 5.88 -11.01
CA PHE A 219 3.78 4.52 -11.50
C PHE A 219 2.28 4.21 -11.74
N PHE A 220 1.42 4.51 -10.76
CA PHE A 220 -0.03 4.38 -10.91
C PHE A 220 -0.62 5.27 -12.02
N HIS A 221 0.01 6.40 -12.34
CA HIS A 221 -0.44 7.29 -13.42
C HIS A 221 -0.08 6.77 -14.81
N LYS A 222 1.15 6.25 -14.98
CA LYS A 222 1.60 5.70 -16.26
C LYS A 222 0.73 4.55 -16.73
N GLU A 223 0.34 3.64 -15.84
CA GLU A 223 -0.60 2.57 -16.19
C GLU A 223 -1.97 3.10 -16.62
N LYS A 224 -2.51 4.14 -15.96
CA LYS A 224 -3.81 4.70 -16.36
C LYS A 224 -3.76 5.28 -17.77
N ASP A 225 -2.66 5.91 -18.16
CA ASP A 225 -2.50 6.44 -19.51
C ASP A 225 -2.35 5.31 -20.56
N GLU A 226 -1.72 4.19 -20.21
CA GLU A 226 -1.59 3.00 -21.06
C GLU A 226 -2.91 2.20 -21.20
N ASP A 227 -3.67 2.06 -20.12
CA ASP A 227 -5.03 1.46 -20.13
C ASP A 227 -5.97 2.26 -21.04
N VAL A 228 -5.89 3.61 -21.01
CA VAL A 228 -6.71 4.47 -21.88
C VAL A 228 -6.32 4.32 -23.35
N LEU A 229 -5.03 4.23 -23.67
CA LEU A 229 -4.56 4.08 -25.06
C LEU A 229 -4.95 2.72 -25.67
N THR A 230 -4.99 1.66 -24.87
CA THR A 230 -5.41 0.33 -25.33
C THR A 230 -6.91 0.25 -25.61
N GLU A 231 -7.76 0.97 -24.88
CA GLU A 231 -9.22 1.06 -25.14
C GLU A 231 -9.57 1.75 -26.48
N TYR A 232 -8.71 2.64 -27.01
CA TYR A 232 -8.94 3.30 -28.31
C TYR A 232 -8.40 2.51 -29.52
N THR A 233 -7.77 1.35 -29.30
CA THR A 233 -7.12 0.56 -30.37
C THR A 233 -7.89 -0.73 -30.70
N VAL A 234 -9.11 -0.91 -30.19
CA VAL A 234 -9.99 -2.07 -30.47
C VAL A 234 -11.19 -1.68 -31.32
#